data_AF-A0A7R9DSI2-F1
#
_entry.id   AF-A0A7R9DSI2-F1
#
_cell.length_a   1.000
_cell.length_b   1.000
_cell.length_c   1.000
_cell.angle_alpha   90.00
_cell.angle_beta   90.00
_cell.angle_gamma   90.00
#
_symmetry.space_group_name_H-M   'P 1'
#
loop_
_entity.id
_entity.type
_entity.pdbx_description
1 polymer ?
#
loop_
_entity_poly.entity_id
_entity_poly.type
_entity_poly.pdbx_seq_one_letter_code
_entity_poly.pdbx_strand_id
1 'polypeptide(L)'
;TGCTLKLVQEATSTGEINDTNLYLQPFCENVEQVFQKGLVCNYSALGFTKSAESWHWMKQLDLRNGTSSNYEASVKMVGLCNKIVSPRGKLRLLIRTCLKNKCLHVPVQILVS
;
A
#
# COMPACT_ATOMS: atom_id res chain seq x y z
N THR A 1 -16.15 7.08 -5.05
CA THR A 1 -15.26 7.07 -6.23
C THR A 1 -14.63 8.42 -6.60
N GLY A 2 -14.81 9.51 -5.83
CA GLY A 2 -14.32 10.85 -6.21
C GLY A 2 -12.90 11.24 -5.76
N CYS A 3 -12.26 10.51 -4.85
CA CYS A 3 -10.99 10.97 -4.24
C CYS A 3 -9.81 10.90 -5.21
N THR A 4 -9.71 9.86 -6.04
CA THR A 4 -8.62 9.70 -7.02
C THR A 4 -8.61 10.84 -8.04
N LEU A 5 -9.77 11.19 -8.60
CA LEU A 5 -9.89 12.28 -9.58
C LEU A 5 -9.48 13.62 -8.97
N LYS A 6 -9.99 13.93 -7.78
CA LYS A 6 -9.67 15.18 -7.08
C LYS A 6 -8.19 15.26 -6.72
N LEU A 7 -7.59 14.15 -6.28
CA LEU A 7 -6.17 14.08 -5.96
C LEU A 7 -5.30 14.33 -7.20
N VAL A 8 -5.67 13.78 -8.37
CA VAL A 8 -4.97 14.01 -9.64
C VAL A 8 -5.14 15.46 -10.12
N GLN A 9 -6.34 16.03 -9.99
CA GLN A 9 -6.60 17.43 -10.33
C GLN A 9 -5.77 18.39 -9.48
N GLU A 10 -5.68 18.15 -8.17
CA GLU A 10 -4.83 18.95 -7.30
C GLU A 10 -3.35 18.75 -7.62
N ALA A 11 -2.87 17.52 -7.82
CA ALA A 11 -1.48 17.26 -8.25
C ALA A 11 -1.10 18.03 -9.53
N THR A 12 -2.03 18.10 -10.48
CA THR A 12 -1.82 18.81 -11.76
C THR A 12 -1.82 20.33 -11.57
N SER A 13 -2.58 20.83 -10.59
CA SER A 13 -2.73 22.27 -10.33
C SER A 13 -1.62 22.84 -9.45
N THR A 14 -1.19 22.09 -8.43
CA THR A 14 -0.20 22.54 -7.43
C THR A 14 1.19 21.97 -7.67
N GLY A 15 1.34 20.96 -8.52
CA GLY A 15 2.60 20.27 -8.81
C GLY A 15 3.05 19.27 -7.74
N GLU A 16 2.62 19.44 -6.49
CA GLU A 16 2.94 18.56 -5.37
C GLU A 16 1.75 18.30 -4.45
N ILE A 17 1.68 17.08 -3.91
CA ILE A 17 0.73 16.66 -2.89
C ILE A 17 1.49 16.45 -1.58
N ASN A 18 1.01 17.04 -0.48
CA ASN A 18 1.55 16.86 0.86
C ASN A 18 0.52 16.23 1.81
N ASP A 19 0.91 15.97 3.06
CA ASP A 19 0.04 15.34 4.06
C ASP A 19 -1.16 16.22 4.51
N THR A 20 -1.17 17.52 4.17
CA THR A 20 -2.31 18.42 4.46
C THR A 20 -3.42 18.33 3.40
N ASN A 21 -3.17 17.59 2.32
CA ASN A 21 -4.13 17.39 1.25
C ASN A 21 -5.38 16.63 1.74
N LEU A 22 -6.56 17.23 1.54
CA LEU A 22 -7.84 16.70 2.03
C LEU A 22 -8.24 15.36 1.38
N TYR A 23 -7.72 15.05 0.19
CA TYR A 23 -8.07 13.84 -0.55
C TYR A 23 -7.06 12.71 -0.41
N LEU A 24 -5.83 13.00 0.06
CA LEU A 24 -4.77 12.00 0.21
C LEU A 24 -5.11 10.93 1.24
N GLN A 25 -5.59 11.31 2.42
CA GLN A 25 -5.97 10.36 3.45
C GLN A 25 -7.14 9.46 3.00
N PRO A 26 -8.28 10.00 2.52
CA PRO A 26 -9.36 9.18 1.99
C PRO A 26 -8.93 8.27 0.83
N PHE A 27 -8.04 8.74 -0.04
CA PHE A 27 -7.47 7.91 -1.10
C PHE A 27 -6.70 6.72 -0.52
N CYS A 28 -5.79 6.96 0.42
CA CYS A 28 -5.00 5.89 1.05
C CYS A 28 -5.88 4.87 1.78
N GLU A 29 -6.94 5.33 2.46
CA GLU A 29 -7.90 4.45 3.15
C GLU A 29 -8.69 3.58 2.17
N ASN A 30 -9.10 4.13 1.03
CA ASN A 30 -9.78 3.36 -0.01
C ASN A 30 -8.85 2.31 -0.61
N VAL A 31 -7.59 2.65 -0.88
CA VAL A 31 -6.58 1.70 -1.38
C VAL A 31 -6.30 0.60 -0.36
N GLU A 32 -6.18 0.96 0.93
CA GLU A 32 -6.05 0.01 2.03
C GLU A 32 -7.21 -1.00 2.05
N GLN A 33 -8.45 -0.52 1.90
CA GLN A 33 -9.63 -1.39 1.83
C GLN A 33 -9.63 -2.30 0.60
N VAL A 34 -9.20 -1.80 -0.56
CA VAL A 34 -9.10 -2.63 -1.78
C VAL A 34 -8.12 -3.77 -1.57
N PHE A 35 -6.94 -3.50 -1.00
CA PHE A 35 -5.96 -4.56 -0.71
C PHE A 35 -6.37 -5.50 0.42
N GLN A 36 -7.32 -5.12 1.27
CA GLN A 36 -7.90 -6.02 2.28
C GLN A 36 -8.99 -6.91 1.69
N LYS A 37 -9.74 -6.42 0.70
CA LYS A 37 -10.77 -7.19 0.01
C LYS A 37 -10.14 -8.30 -0.82
N GLY A 38 -10.40 -9.55 -0.46
CA GLY A 38 -9.92 -10.74 -1.18
C GLY A 38 -8.75 -11.47 -0.51
N LEU A 39 -8.19 -10.93 0.58
CA LEU A 39 -7.24 -11.68 1.38
C LEU A 39 -7.97 -12.74 2.22
N VAL A 40 -7.78 -14.00 1.87
CA VAL A 40 -8.28 -15.15 2.63
C VAL A 40 -7.56 -15.17 3.98
N CYS A 41 -8.30 -15.10 5.08
CA CYS A 41 -7.74 -15.28 6.42
C CYS A 41 -6.99 -16.62 6.49
N ASN A 42 -5.69 -16.55 6.81
CA ASN A 42 -4.92 -17.76 7.02
C ASN A 42 -5.16 -18.23 8.45
N TYR A 43 -5.79 -19.40 8.57
CA TYR A 43 -5.85 -20.11 9.84
C TYR A 43 -4.43 -20.60 10.17
N SER A 44 -3.90 -20.20 11.32
CA SER A 44 -2.71 -20.87 11.83
C SER A 44 -3.05 -22.33 12.17
N ALA A 45 -2.06 -23.23 12.16
CA ALA A 45 -2.24 -24.63 12.54
C ALA A 45 -2.82 -24.83 13.96
N LEU A 46 -2.81 -23.78 14.79
CA LEU A 46 -3.38 -23.71 16.13
C LEU A 46 -4.80 -23.13 16.18
N GLY A 47 -5.46 -22.93 15.03
CA GLY A 47 -6.83 -22.41 14.97
C GLY A 47 -6.98 -20.91 15.22
N PHE A 48 -5.88 -20.19 15.55
CA PHE A 48 -5.93 -18.73 15.64
C PHE A 48 -6.04 -18.12 14.24
N THR A 49 -7.00 -17.20 14.08
CA THR A 49 -7.16 -16.37 12.89
C THR A 49 -6.02 -15.36 12.86
N LYS A 50 -5.00 -15.61 12.04
CA LYS A 50 -4.06 -14.56 11.69
C LYS A 50 -4.73 -13.80 10.55
N SER A 51 -5.22 -12.60 10.83
CA SER A 51 -5.71 -11.72 9.76
C SER A 51 -4.69 -11.75 8.63
N ALA A 52 -5.12 -12.08 7.42
CA ALA A 52 -4.25 -12.00 6.26
C ALA A 52 -4.04 -10.51 6.00
N GLU A 53 -3.05 -9.94 6.68
CA GLU A 53 -2.83 -8.51 6.63
C GLU A 53 -2.19 -8.15 5.29
N SER A 54 -2.80 -7.19 4.59
CA SER A 54 -2.34 -6.76 3.26
C SER A 54 -0.89 -6.33 3.23
N TRP A 55 -0.33 -5.87 4.35
CA TRP A 55 1.10 -5.64 4.49
C TRP A 55 1.94 -6.90 4.16
N HIS A 56 1.58 -8.06 4.73
CA HIS A 56 2.31 -9.30 4.52
C HIS A 56 2.17 -9.83 3.09
N TRP A 57 1.00 -9.63 2.46
CA TRP A 57 0.81 -9.95 1.05
C TRP A 57 1.67 -9.04 0.16
N MET A 58 1.57 -7.72 0.34
CA MET A 58 2.36 -6.74 -0.43
C MET A 58 3.87 -6.96 -0.28
N LYS A 59 4.34 -7.32 0.91
CA LYS A 59 5.74 -7.66 1.17
C LYS A 59 6.21 -8.88 0.38
N GLN A 60 5.35 -9.86 0.14
CA GLN A 60 5.71 -11.09 -0.59
C GLN A 60 5.75 -10.90 -2.11
N LEU A 61 5.15 -9.83 -2.65
CA LEU A 61 5.18 -9.53 -4.08
C LEU A 61 6.60 -9.25 -4.59
N ASP A 62 7.43 -8.66 -3.72
CA ASP A 62 8.85 -8.38 -3.97
C ASP A 62 9.64 -9.65 -4.35
N LEU A 63 9.23 -10.80 -3.82
CA LEU A 63 9.98 -12.06 -3.93
C LEU A 63 9.63 -12.87 -5.17
N ARG A 64 8.53 -12.55 -5.88
CA ARG A 64 7.96 -13.47 -6.89
C ARG A 64 8.09 -13.01 -8.34
N ASN A 65 8.18 -11.70 -8.62
CA ASN A 65 7.88 -11.20 -9.98
C ASN A 65 8.93 -10.30 -10.63
N GLY A 66 10.18 -10.23 -10.15
CA GLY A 66 11.15 -9.29 -10.72
C GLY A 66 10.60 -7.86 -10.75
N THR A 67 9.99 -7.45 -9.62
CA THR A 67 9.24 -6.21 -9.50
C THR A 67 10.11 -5.00 -9.80
N SER A 68 9.50 -3.85 -10.13
CA SER A 68 10.27 -2.62 -10.34
C SER A 68 11.16 -2.34 -9.12
N SER A 69 12.41 -1.94 -9.37
CA SER A 69 13.40 -1.66 -8.31
C SER A 69 12.88 -0.67 -7.26
N ASN A 70 12.01 0.26 -7.68
CA ASN A 70 11.36 1.23 -6.81
C ASN A 70 10.38 0.60 -5.82
N TYR A 71 9.62 -0.42 -6.23
CA TYR A 71 8.69 -1.12 -5.33
C TYR A 71 9.46 -1.94 -4.29
N GLU A 72 10.46 -2.71 -4.72
CA GLU A 72 11.34 -3.50 -3.85
C GLU A 72 12.01 -2.61 -2.79
N ALA A 73 12.62 -1.50 -3.21
CA ALA A 73 13.24 -0.54 -2.30
C ALA A 73 12.22 0.06 -1.30
N SER A 74 11.00 0.33 -1.76
CA SER A 74 9.93 0.86 -0.90
C SER A 74 9.52 -0.16 0.17
N VAL A 75 9.34 -1.43 -0.20
CA VAL A 75 9.00 -2.51 0.74
C VAL A 75 10.11 -2.70 1.78
N LYS A 76 11.38 -2.73 1.35
CA LYS A 76 12.54 -2.87 2.24
C LYS A 76 12.63 -1.70 3.24
N MET A 77 12.52 -0.46 2.75
CA MET A 77 12.59 0.74 3.59
C MET A 77 11.50 0.72 4.67
N VAL A 78 10.26 0.42 4.30
CA VAL A 78 9.15 0.33 5.27
C VAL A 78 9.33 -0.84 6.23
N GLY A 79 9.88 -1.96 5.75
CA GLY A 79 10.20 -3.13 6.56
C GLY A 79 11.16 -2.80 7.71
N LEU A 80 12.20 -2.00 7.43
CA LEU A 80 13.24 -1.56 8.36
C LEU A 80 12.78 -0.42 9.30
N CYS A 81 11.62 0.19 9.06
CA CYS A 81 11.11 1.26 9.90
C CYS A 81 10.61 0.71 11.25
N ASN A 82 11.42 0.90 12.30
CA ASN A 82 11.09 0.45 13.67
C ASN A 82 10.12 1.38 14.40
N LYS A 83 9.87 2.59 13.88
CA LYS A 83 8.91 3.54 14.47
C LYS A 83 7.46 3.07 14.32
N ILE A 84 7.17 2.30 13.27
CA ILE A 84 5.83 1.81 12.97
C ILE A 84 5.83 0.29 13.12
N VAL A 85 5.30 -0.19 14.23
CA VAL A 85 5.33 -1.61 14.59
C VAL A 85 4.12 -2.36 14.02
N SER A 86 2.96 -1.70 13.96
CA SER A 86 1.72 -2.35 13.51
C SER A 86 1.74 -2.62 11.99
N PRO A 87 1.33 -3.81 11.55
CA PRO A 87 1.27 -4.14 10.11
C PRO A 87 0.35 -3.21 9.33
N ARG A 88 -0.79 -2.80 9.93
CA ARG A 88 -1.67 -1.77 9.37
C ARG A 88 -0.94 -0.43 9.18
N GLY A 89 -0.14 -0.02 10.15
CA GLY A 89 0.70 1.17 10.04
C GLY A 89 1.73 1.04 8.93
N LYS A 90 2.40 -0.11 8.84
CA LYS A 90 3.37 -0.41 7.78
C LYS A 90 2.72 -0.39 6.39
N LEU A 91 1.52 -0.94 6.25
CA LEU A 91 0.74 -0.87 5.01
C LEU A 91 0.48 0.58 4.59
N ARG A 92 -0.01 1.42 5.51
CA ARG A 92 -0.28 2.84 5.24
C ARG A 92 0.98 3.61 4.86
N LEU A 93 2.11 3.29 5.50
CA LEU A 93 3.41 3.88 5.16
C LEU A 93 3.89 3.41 3.78
N LEU A 94 3.69 2.13 3.44
CA LEU A 94 4.02 1.59 2.12
C LEU A 94 3.20 2.25 1.02
N ILE A 95 1.88 2.40 1.19
CA ILE A 95 1.01 3.08 0.20
C ILE A 95 1.55 4.50 -0.09
N ARG A 96 1.85 5.29 0.95
CA ARG A 96 2.43 6.64 0.79
C ARG A 96 3.79 6.62 0.11
N THR A 97 4.66 5.69 0.51
CA THR A 97 5.99 5.51 -0.10
C THR A 97 5.85 5.18 -1.59
N CYS A 98 4.93 4.28 -1.94
CA CYS A 98 4.68 3.89 -3.32
C CYS A 98 4.09 5.03 -4.16
N LEU A 99 3.29 5.92 -3.56
CA LEU A 99 2.83 7.15 -4.24
C LEU A 99 4.01 8.08 -4.53
N LYS A 100 4.86 8.34 -3.54
CA LYS A 100 6.07 9.16 -3.71
C LYS A 100 7.01 8.60 -4.77
N ASN A 101 7.23 7.29 -4.76
CA ASN A 101 8.13 6.60 -5.69
C ASN A 101 7.46 6.17 -7.00
N LYS A 102 6.19 6.58 -7.22
CA LYS A 102 5.39 6.29 -8.43
C LYS A 102 5.29 4.79 -8.77
N CYS A 103 5.31 3.92 -7.77
CA CYS A 103 5.30 2.46 -7.93
C CYS A 103 4.06 1.77 -7.36
N LEU A 104 3.02 2.50 -6.97
CA LEU A 104 1.77 1.91 -6.46
C LEU A 104 1.03 1.07 -7.51
N HIS A 105 1.25 1.32 -8.80
CA HIS A 105 0.67 0.53 -9.89
C HIS A 105 1.14 -0.94 -9.88
N VAL A 106 2.34 -1.24 -9.37
CA VAL A 106 2.92 -2.58 -9.32
C VAL A 106 2.04 -3.57 -8.53
N PRO A 107 1.74 -3.34 -7.23
CA PRO A 107 0.88 -4.25 -6.48
C PRO A 107 -0.56 -4.29 -7.02
N VAL A 108 -1.05 -3.20 -7.62
CA VAL A 108 -2.39 -3.18 -8.25
C VAL A 108 -2.43 -4.07 -9.49
N GLN A 109 -1.41 -3.99 -10.36
CA GLN A 109 -1.33 -4.83 -11.55
C GLN A 109 -1.29 -6.31 -11.19
N ILE A 110 -0.51 -6.69 -10.18
CA ILE A 110 -0.43 -8.09 -9.72
C ILE A 110 -1.77 -8.56 -9.12
N LEU A 111 -2.54 -7.68 -8.48
CA LEU A 111 -3.85 -8.04 -7.92
C LEU A 111 -4.89 -8.38 -9.00
N VAL A 112 -4.79 -7.75 -10.17
CA VAL A 112 -5.75 -7.92 -11.29
C VAL A 112 -5.24 -8.87 -12.37
N SER A 113 -4.03 -9.42 -12.22
CA SER A 113 -3.44 -10.41 -13.13
C SER A 113 -3.87 -11.82 -12.75
#